data_AF-A0A916F6K9-F1
#
_entry.id   AF-A0A916F6K9-F1
#
_cell.length_a   1.000
_cell.length_b   1.000
_cell.length_c   1.000
_cell.angle_alpha   90.00
_cell.angle_beta   90.00
_cell.angle_gamma   90.00
#
_symmetry.space_group_name_H-M   'P 1'
#
loop_
_entity.id
_entity.type
_entity.pdbx_description
1 polymer ?
#
loop_
_entity_poly.entity_id
_entity_poly.type
_entity_poly.pdbx_seq_one_letter_code
_entity_poly.pdbx_strand_id
1 'polypeptide(L)'
;MGSGYLLSPLMLIINTLFDLYILLVLLRFLLQVLRADFYNPVSQFIVKLTTPPLRILRRIIPSVAGQDVASIVLCLILIYAKFLVMRLLSIPAVQIGGVIAPIGTASYGGLLVYCIADLIALWLTVMLIAVIIKVILSWINPGHYNPVIGLVDKIAEPVLGPIRKLLPPLGGFDLSPLFASLLILVAKMLIVPPIVYLGNF
;
A
#
# COMPACT_ATOMS: atom_id res chain seq x y z
N MET A 1 -7.62 -8.72 35.70
CA MET A 1 -7.60 -8.02 34.39
C MET A 1 -6.85 -8.91 33.42
N GLY A 2 -7.52 -9.42 32.38
CA GLY A 2 -6.89 -10.37 31.45
C GLY A 2 -5.69 -9.74 30.75
N SER A 3 -4.65 -10.52 30.50
CA SER A 3 -3.45 -10.12 29.74
C SER A 3 -3.78 -9.38 28.43
N GLY A 4 -4.93 -9.65 27.82
CA GLY A 4 -5.43 -8.96 26.63
C GLY A 4 -5.77 -7.46 26.76
N TYR A 5 -6.00 -6.93 27.97
CA TYR A 5 -6.40 -5.52 28.13
C TYR A 5 -5.30 -4.54 27.73
N LEU A 6 -4.06 -4.78 28.16
CA LEU A 6 -2.91 -3.93 27.81
C LEU A 6 -2.34 -4.27 26.43
N LEU A 7 -2.49 -5.52 25.99
CA LEU A 7 -2.01 -5.94 24.67
C LEU A 7 -2.81 -5.27 23.54
N SER A 8 -4.10 -5.02 23.71
CA SER A 8 -4.94 -4.49 22.63
C SER A 8 -4.57 -3.07 22.16
N PRO A 9 -4.40 -2.08 23.06
CA PRO A 9 -3.92 -0.75 22.67
C PRO A 9 -2.50 -0.79 22.13
N LEU A 10 -1.62 -1.61 22.71
CA LEU A 10 -0.24 -1.76 22.27
C LEU A 10 -0.19 -2.32 20.84
N MET A 11 -1.02 -3.32 20.52
CA MET A 11 -1.15 -3.89 19.18
C MET A 11 -1.61 -2.84 18.16
N LEU A 12 -2.59 -2.00 18.52
CA LEU A 12 -3.05 -0.92 17.65
C LEU A 12 -1.92 0.03 17.30
N ILE A 13 -1.17 0.49 18.32
CA ILE A 13 -0.05 1.42 18.12
C ILE A 13 1.01 0.79 17.22
N ILE A 14 1.42 -0.46 17.51
CA ILE A 14 2.43 -1.16 16.70
C ILE A 14 1.97 -1.32 15.26
N ASN A 15 0.77 -1.87 15.03
CA ASN A 15 0.24 -2.05 13.67
C ASN A 15 0.17 -0.72 12.93
N THR A 16 -0.36 0.31 13.57
CA THR A 16 -0.51 1.64 12.97
C THR A 16 0.84 2.24 12.60
N LEU A 17 1.84 2.14 13.48
CA LEU A 17 3.19 2.65 13.20
C LEU A 17 3.85 1.92 12.02
N PHE A 18 3.77 0.59 11.99
CA PHE A 18 4.30 -0.19 10.87
C PHE A 18 3.55 0.11 9.58
N ASP A 19 2.22 0.06 9.59
CA ASP A 19 1.39 0.23 8.39
C ASP A 19 1.53 1.64 7.81
N LEU A 20 1.58 2.68 8.66
CA LEU A 20 1.87 4.04 8.21
C LEU A 20 3.27 4.15 7.59
N TYR A 21 4.28 3.52 8.20
CA TYR A 21 5.64 3.60 7.67
C TYR A 21 5.79 2.84 6.35
N ILE A 22 5.23 1.63 6.26
CA ILE A 22 5.21 0.82 5.04
C ILE A 22 4.44 1.57 3.94
N LEU A 23 3.32 2.22 4.27
CA LEU A 23 2.58 3.09 3.36
C LEU A 23 3.46 4.21 2.82
N LEU A 24 4.23 4.92 3.67
CA LEU A 24 5.15 5.97 3.20
C LEU A 24 6.21 5.43 2.23
N VAL A 25 6.80 4.27 2.52
CA VAL A 25 7.79 3.64 1.63
C VAL A 25 7.15 3.22 0.31
N LEU A 26 5.95 2.64 0.34
CA LEU A 26 5.20 2.27 -0.86
C LEU A 26 4.81 3.49 -1.69
N LEU A 27 4.33 4.56 -1.05
CA LEU A 27 4.00 5.81 -1.72
C LEU A 27 5.23 6.39 -2.41
N ARG A 28 6.40 6.41 -1.75
CA ARG A 28 7.64 6.81 -2.40
C ARG A 28 7.90 6.01 -3.68
N PHE A 29 7.81 4.70 -3.60
CA PHE A 29 8.02 3.83 -4.75
C PHE A 29 7.04 4.17 -5.89
N LEU A 30 5.76 4.34 -5.57
CA LEU A 30 4.73 4.73 -6.53
C LEU A 30 5.03 6.09 -7.17
N LEU A 31 5.39 7.10 -6.37
CA LEU A 31 5.72 8.43 -6.87
C LEU A 31 6.89 8.39 -7.86
N GLN A 32 7.89 7.54 -7.61
CA GLN A 32 9.00 7.35 -8.53
C GLN A 32 8.62 6.60 -9.82
N VAL A 33 7.89 5.49 -9.70
CA VAL A 33 7.44 4.72 -10.87
C VAL A 33 6.54 5.55 -11.77
N LEU A 34 5.66 6.34 -11.18
CA LEU A 34 4.68 7.18 -11.88
C LEU A 34 5.26 8.53 -12.31
N ARG A 35 6.55 8.78 -12.02
CA ARG A 35 7.24 10.05 -12.30
C ARG A 35 6.43 11.26 -11.81
N ALA A 36 5.88 11.14 -10.61
CA ALA A 36 5.17 12.23 -9.95
C ALA A 36 6.13 13.35 -9.58
N ASP A 37 5.61 14.57 -9.44
CA ASP A 37 6.43 15.75 -9.19
C ASP A 37 7.14 15.68 -7.82
N PHE A 38 8.48 15.63 -7.83
CA PHE A 38 9.32 15.62 -6.64
C PHE A 38 9.53 17.00 -6.01
N TYR A 39 9.16 18.08 -6.71
CA TYR A 39 9.15 19.43 -6.13
C TYR A 39 7.93 19.67 -5.23
N ASN A 40 6.95 18.78 -5.29
CA ASN A 40 5.77 18.82 -4.44
C ASN A 40 6.13 18.65 -2.95
N PRO A 41 5.62 19.50 -2.03
CA PRO A 41 5.93 19.41 -0.61
C PRO A 41 5.58 18.05 0.02
N VAL A 42 4.51 17.40 -0.41
CA VAL A 42 4.11 16.07 0.09
C VAL A 42 5.07 15.00 -0.41
N SER A 43 5.49 15.08 -1.67
CA SER A 43 6.51 14.18 -2.22
C SER A 43 7.84 14.32 -1.50
N GLN A 44 8.28 15.56 -1.23
CA GLN A 44 9.50 15.83 -0.47
C GLN A 44 9.42 15.30 0.96
N PHE A 45 8.28 15.45 1.63
CA PHE A 45 8.05 14.90 2.97
C PHE A 45 8.21 13.38 2.98
N ILE A 46 7.53 12.69 2.06
CA ILE A 46 7.61 11.23 1.92
C ILE A 46 9.05 10.80 1.64
N VAL A 47 9.73 11.44 0.69
CA VAL A 47 11.12 11.13 0.34
C VAL A 47 12.04 11.38 1.55
N LYS A 48 11.87 12.48 2.27
CA LYS A 48 12.70 12.81 3.44
C LYS A 48 12.60 11.76 4.55
N LEU A 49 11.39 11.28 4.86
CA LEU A 49 11.17 10.26 5.90
C LEU A 49 11.65 8.86 5.53
N THR A 50 11.64 8.52 4.24
CA THR A 50 11.98 7.18 3.75
C THR A 50 13.45 7.05 3.35
N THR A 51 14.14 8.16 3.10
CA THR A 51 15.55 8.16 2.65
C THR A 51 16.54 7.52 3.63
N PRO A 52 16.48 7.74 4.97
CA PRO A 52 17.48 7.23 5.90
C PRO A 52 17.68 5.69 5.83
N PRO A 53 16.64 4.85 5.98
CA PRO A 53 16.83 3.40 5.86
C PRO A 53 17.14 2.97 4.43
N LEU A 54 16.57 3.64 3.43
CA LEU A 54 16.87 3.33 2.02
C LEU A 54 18.34 3.56 1.68
N ARG A 55 19.00 4.59 2.23
CA ARG A 55 20.43 4.83 2.02
C ARG A 55 21.30 3.69 2.54
N ILE A 56 20.91 3.08 3.66
CA ILE A 56 21.62 1.92 4.22
C ILE A 56 21.42 0.72 3.30
N LEU A 57 20.18 0.44 2.91
CA LEU A 57 19.83 -0.72 2.10
C LEU A 57 20.43 -0.64 0.68
N ARG A 58 20.48 0.55 0.08
CA ARG A 58 21.10 0.81 -1.24
C ARG A 58 22.61 0.56 -1.27
N ARG A 59 23.28 0.42 -0.12
CA ARG A 59 24.69 -0.03 -0.09
C ARG A 59 24.83 -1.49 -0.47
N ILE A 60 23.80 -2.29 -0.24
CA ILE A 60 23.78 -3.75 -0.47
C ILE A 60 23.06 -4.06 -1.79
N ILE A 61 21.96 -3.34 -2.05
CA ILE A 61 21.09 -3.60 -3.21
C ILE A 61 21.35 -2.53 -4.28
N PRO A 62 21.89 -2.90 -5.46
CA PRO A 62 22.08 -1.96 -6.54
C PRO A 62 20.73 -1.47 -7.07
N SER A 63 20.63 -0.19 -7.40
CA SER A 63 19.46 0.36 -8.10
C SER A 63 19.48 -0.11 -9.56
N VAL A 64 18.52 -0.93 -9.96
CA VAL A 64 18.39 -1.41 -11.34
C VAL A 64 17.53 -0.44 -12.15
N ALA A 65 18.05 0.04 -13.28
CA ALA A 65 17.29 0.79 -14.31
C ALA A 65 16.54 2.05 -13.85
N GLY A 66 17.05 2.77 -12.83
CA GLY A 66 16.40 3.98 -12.32
C GLY A 66 15.11 3.73 -11.52
N GLN A 67 14.79 2.47 -11.25
CA GLN A 67 13.70 2.07 -10.34
C GLN A 67 14.26 1.71 -8.96
N ASP A 68 13.53 2.10 -7.92
CA ASP A 68 13.93 1.89 -6.52
C ASP A 68 13.53 0.48 -6.05
N VAL A 69 14.24 -0.55 -6.55
CA VAL A 69 14.07 -1.94 -6.06
C VAL A 69 14.28 -2.01 -4.54
N ALA A 70 15.18 -1.18 -4.02
CA ALA A 70 15.42 -1.01 -2.59
C ALA A 70 14.14 -0.64 -1.81
N SER A 71 13.19 0.11 -2.40
CA SER A 71 11.93 0.47 -1.73
C SER A 71 11.00 -0.73 -1.57
N ILE A 72 10.88 -1.58 -2.59
CA ILE A 72 10.11 -2.83 -2.48
C ILE A 72 10.73 -3.74 -1.42
N VAL A 73 12.06 -3.92 -1.47
CA VAL A 73 12.76 -4.76 -0.48
C VAL A 73 12.61 -4.21 0.93
N LEU A 74 12.71 -2.88 1.10
CA LEU A 74 12.46 -2.25 2.39
C LEU A 74 11.02 -2.51 2.88
N CYS A 75 10.00 -2.40 2.01
CA CYS A 75 8.63 -2.75 2.36
C CYS A 75 8.53 -4.21 2.84
N LEU A 76 9.13 -5.16 2.11
CA LEU A 76 9.10 -6.57 2.48
C LEU A 76 9.80 -6.83 3.82
N ILE A 77 10.95 -6.20 4.06
CA ILE A 77 11.67 -6.29 5.35
C ILE A 77 10.80 -5.74 6.49
N LEU A 78 10.16 -4.59 6.29
CA LEU A 78 9.31 -3.97 7.31
C LEU A 78 8.05 -4.80 7.61
N ILE A 79 7.41 -5.36 6.58
CA ILE A 79 6.25 -6.25 6.75
C ILE A 79 6.66 -7.53 7.48
N TYR A 80 7.80 -8.12 7.11
CA TYR A 80 8.32 -9.31 7.79
C TYR A 80 8.63 -9.01 9.26
N ALA A 81 9.27 -7.87 9.53
CA ALA A 81 9.52 -7.42 10.89
C ALA A 81 8.22 -7.19 11.68
N LYS A 82 7.19 -6.57 11.07
CA LYS A 82 5.84 -6.44 11.66
C LYS A 82 5.31 -7.80 12.09
N PHE A 83 5.30 -8.78 11.20
CA PHE A 83 4.79 -10.13 11.51
C PHE A 83 5.61 -10.86 12.57
N LEU A 84 6.93 -10.71 12.59
CA LEU A 84 7.76 -11.28 13.67
C LEU A 84 7.46 -10.66 15.03
N VAL A 85 7.32 -9.33 15.10
CA VAL A 85 6.94 -8.63 16.34
C VAL A 85 5.55 -9.10 16.81
N MET A 86 4.59 -9.21 15.90
CA MET A 86 3.25 -9.71 16.21
C MET A 86 3.27 -11.15 16.70
N ARG A 87 4.10 -12.01 16.09
CA ARG A 87 4.28 -13.40 16.53
C ARG A 87 4.90 -13.48 17.92
N LEU A 88 5.89 -12.62 18.23
CA LEU A 88 6.51 -12.53 19.54
C LEU A 88 5.50 -12.11 20.63
N LEU A 89 4.56 -11.23 20.27
CA LEU A 89 3.44 -10.83 21.14
C LEU A 89 2.32 -11.89 21.23
N SER A 90 2.58 -13.12 20.75
CA SER A 90 1.66 -14.26 20.80
C SER A 90 0.33 -14.03 20.06
N ILE A 91 0.35 -13.24 18.99
CA ILE A 91 -0.84 -13.02 18.15
C ILE A 91 -0.99 -14.21 17.19
N PRO A 92 -2.14 -14.92 17.21
CA PRO A 92 -2.32 -16.12 16.40
C PRO A 92 -2.52 -15.81 14.91
N ALA A 93 -3.17 -14.70 14.57
CA ALA A 93 -3.55 -14.37 13.20
C ALA A 93 -3.67 -12.86 12.94
N VAL A 94 -3.54 -12.48 11.66
CA VAL A 94 -3.65 -11.09 11.17
C VAL A 94 -4.54 -11.07 9.93
N GLN A 95 -5.27 -9.97 9.72
CA GLN A 95 -6.06 -9.79 8.52
C GLN A 95 -5.20 -9.22 7.39
N ILE A 96 -5.10 -9.94 6.27
CA ILE A 96 -4.39 -9.53 5.06
C ILE A 96 -5.40 -9.47 3.91
N GLY A 97 -5.63 -8.26 3.39
CA GLY A 97 -6.53 -8.04 2.26
C GLY A 97 -7.96 -8.56 2.41
N GLY A 98 -8.44 -8.74 3.64
CA GLY A 98 -9.77 -9.28 3.94
C GLY A 98 -9.77 -10.75 4.41
N VAL A 99 -8.64 -11.44 4.33
CA VAL A 99 -8.47 -12.85 4.74
C VAL A 99 -7.72 -12.93 6.06
N ILE A 100 -8.06 -13.88 6.92
CA ILE A 100 -7.35 -14.15 8.17
C ILE A 100 -6.16 -15.07 7.88
N ALA A 101 -4.95 -14.56 8.07
CA ALA A 101 -3.69 -15.29 7.90
C ALA A 101 -3.14 -15.73 9.28
N PRO A 102 -2.95 -17.03 9.52
CA PRO A 102 -2.44 -17.54 10.80
C PRO A 102 -0.91 -17.35 10.91
N ILE A 103 -0.48 -16.21 11.46
CA ILE A 103 0.95 -15.89 11.62
C ILE A 103 1.63 -16.67 12.76
N GLY A 104 0.87 -17.16 13.75
CA GLY A 104 1.43 -17.85 14.92
C GLY A 104 1.98 -19.24 14.58
N THR A 105 1.28 -19.96 13.70
CA THR A 105 1.59 -21.33 13.28
C THR A 105 2.33 -21.40 11.95
N ALA A 106 2.32 -20.33 11.14
CA ALA A 106 3.02 -20.30 9.86
C ALA A 106 4.54 -20.55 10.01
N SER A 107 5.10 -21.22 9.01
CA SER A 107 6.55 -21.37 8.88
C SER A 107 7.20 -20.01 8.61
N TYR A 108 8.51 -19.88 8.87
CA TYR A 108 9.24 -18.65 8.53
C TYR A 108 9.21 -18.36 7.02
N GLY A 109 9.16 -19.41 6.18
CA GLY A 109 8.95 -19.28 4.74
C GLY A 109 7.53 -18.79 4.39
N GLY A 110 6.52 -19.33 5.05
CA GLY A 110 5.12 -18.89 4.89
C GLY A 110 4.91 -17.41 5.23
N LEU A 111 5.62 -16.91 6.25
CA LEU A 111 5.61 -15.48 6.58
C LEU A 111 6.13 -14.60 5.43
N LEU A 112 7.12 -15.05 4.64
CA LEU A 112 7.58 -14.30 3.46
C LEU A 112 6.51 -14.24 2.37
N VAL A 113 5.74 -15.33 2.19
CA VAL A 113 4.60 -15.35 1.26
C VAL A 113 3.52 -14.38 1.72
N TYR A 114 3.24 -14.30 3.03
CA TYR A 114 2.34 -13.30 3.58
C TYR A 114 2.82 -11.87 3.35
N CYS A 115 4.13 -11.61 3.38
CA CYS A 115 4.66 -10.28 3.08
C CYS A 115 4.31 -9.83 1.66
N ILE A 116 4.38 -10.76 0.70
CA ILE A 116 3.99 -10.50 -0.69
C ILE A 116 2.49 -10.22 -0.77
N ALA A 117 1.67 -11.03 -0.11
CA ALA A 117 0.22 -10.83 -0.06
C ALA A 117 -0.17 -9.47 0.54
N ASP A 118 0.45 -9.09 1.66
CA ASP A 118 0.19 -7.82 2.35
C ASP A 118 0.65 -6.62 1.52
N LEU A 119 1.79 -6.72 0.85
CA LEU A 119 2.29 -5.66 -0.04
C LEU A 119 1.34 -5.45 -1.24
N ILE A 120 0.85 -6.53 -1.86
CA ILE A 120 -0.12 -6.45 -2.96
C ILE A 120 -1.45 -5.88 -2.46
N ALA A 121 -1.94 -6.34 -1.31
CA ALA A 121 -3.16 -5.84 -0.70
C ALA A 121 -3.06 -4.34 -0.40
N LEU A 122 -1.92 -3.88 0.12
CA LEU A 122 -1.64 -2.47 0.38
C LEU A 122 -1.58 -1.67 -0.92
N TRP A 123 -0.89 -2.16 -1.95
CA TRP A 123 -0.83 -1.50 -3.26
C TRP A 123 -2.22 -1.30 -3.87
N LEU A 124 -3.06 -2.34 -3.90
CA LEU A 124 -4.44 -2.25 -4.36
C LEU A 124 -5.25 -1.25 -3.51
N THR A 125 -5.04 -1.25 -2.19
CA THR A 125 -5.72 -0.33 -1.27
C THR A 125 -5.31 1.13 -1.53
N VAL A 126 -4.03 1.40 -1.82
CA VAL A 126 -3.56 2.73 -2.19
C VAL A 126 -4.18 3.21 -3.50
N MET A 127 -4.26 2.34 -4.52
CA MET A 127 -4.94 2.67 -5.77
C MET A 127 -6.42 2.99 -5.55
N LEU A 128 -7.12 2.18 -4.74
CA LEU A 128 -8.52 2.40 -4.39
C LEU A 128 -8.71 3.76 -3.69
N ILE A 129 -7.89 4.04 -2.68
CA ILE A 129 -7.93 5.30 -1.95
C ILE A 129 -7.65 6.48 -2.88
N ALA A 130 -6.67 6.39 -3.78
CA ALA A 130 -6.39 7.46 -4.74
C ALA A 130 -7.59 7.74 -5.67
N VAL A 131 -8.26 6.70 -6.16
CA VAL A 131 -9.48 6.83 -6.95
C VAL A 131 -10.59 7.52 -6.15
N ILE A 132 -10.83 7.10 -4.91
CA ILE A 132 -11.84 7.69 -4.03
C ILE A 132 -11.52 9.16 -3.74
N ILE A 133 -10.27 9.47 -3.38
CA ILE A 133 -9.83 10.86 -3.12
C ILE A 133 -10.05 11.72 -4.36
N LYS A 134 -9.76 11.23 -5.57
CA LYS A 134 -10.00 11.96 -6.81
C LYS A 134 -11.48 12.32 -7.01
N VAL A 135 -12.39 11.38 -6.74
CA VAL A 135 -13.84 11.65 -6.79
C VAL A 135 -14.23 12.72 -5.78
N ILE A 136 -13.78 12.58 -4.53
CA ILE A 136 -14.06 13.55 -3.47
C ILE A 136 -13.54 14.95 -3.86
N LEU A 137 -12.31 15.04 -4.38
CA LEU A 137 -11.71 16.31 -4.81
C LEU A 137 -12.47 16.94 -5.99
N SER A 138 -13.05 16.13 -6.88
CA SER A 138 -13.86 16.63 -8.00
C SER A 138 -15.15 17.32 -7.56
N TRP A 139 -15.71 16.95 -6.40
CA TRP A 139 -16.90 17.58 -5.83
C TRP A 139 -16.58 18.81 -5.00
N ILE A 140 -15.47 18.78 -4.25
CA ILE A 140 -15.13 19.84 -3.31
C ILE A 140 -14.52 21.05 -4.02
N ASN A 141 -13.65 20.84 -5.03
CA ASN A 141 -12.90 21.94 -5.62
C ASN A 141 -12.59 21.73 -7.12
N PRO A 142 -13.61 21.79 -8.00
CA PRO A 142 -13.40 21.67 -9.44
C PRO A 142 -12.59 22.86 -9.98
N GLY A 143 -11.37 22.60 -10.47
CA GLY A 143 -10.59 23.57 -11.24
C GLY A 143 -9.50 24.36 -10.50
N HIS A 144 -9.22 24.08 -9.22
CA HIS A 144 -8.04 24.63 -8.53
C HIS A 144 -6.91 23.61 -8.44
N TYR A 145 -5.70 24.04 -8.83
CA TYR A 145 -4.49 23.22 -8.69
C TYR A 145 -3.94 23.33 -7.25
N ASN A 146 -4.00 22.22 -6.51
CA ASN A 146 -3.32 22.02 -5.23
C ASN A 146 -2.26 20.93 -5.41
N PRO A 147 -1.06 21.05 -4.80
CA PRO A 147 -0.06 19.99 -4.75
C PRO A 147 -0.62 18.57 -4.55
N VAL A 148 -1.62 18.37 -3.68
CA VAL A 148 -2.17 17.03 -3.43
C VAL A 148 -2.89 16.45 -4.65
N ILE A 149 -3.63 17.29 -5.40
CA ILE A 149 -4.43 16.85 -6.57
C ILE A 149 -3.50 16.23 -7.63
N GLY A 150 -2.37 16.89 -7.94
CA GLY A 150 -1.44 16.38 -8.93
C GLY A 150 -0.83 15.01 -8.56
N LEU A 151 -0.59 14.75 -7.27
CA LEU A 151 -0.11 13.44 -6.81
C LEU A 151 -1.19 12.36 -6.91
N VAL A 152 -2.40 12.68 -6.45
CA VAL A 152 -3.55 11.77 -6.49
C VAL A 152 -3.87 11.40 -7.94
N ASP A 153 -3.85 12.37 -8.85
CA ASP A 153 -4.06 12.13 -10.27
C ASP A 153 -3.04 11.16 -10.85
N LYS A 154 -1.75 11.37 -10.55
CA LYS A 154 -0.69 10.46 -10.99
C LYS A 154 -0.87 9.05 -10.45
N ILE A 155 -1.25 8.90 -9.18
CA ILE A 155 -1.47 7.59 -8.54
C ILE A 155 -2.72 6.89 -9.09
N ALA A 156 -3.79 7.63 -9.38
CA ALA A 156 -5.04 7.04 -9.88
C ALA A 156 -5.04 6.76 -11.39
N GLU A 157 -4.20 7.46 -12.17
CA GLU A 157 -4.17 7.37 -13.63
C GLU A 157 -3.92 5.97 -14.21
N PRO A 158 -3.02 5.12 -13.64
CA PRO A 158 -2.81 3.76 -14.15
C PRO A 158 -4.07 2.89 -14.14
N VAL A 159 -5.00 3.17 -13.23
CA VAL A 159 -6.28 2.44 -13.15
C VAL A 159 -7.36 3.15 -13.95
N LEU A 160 -7.48 4.47 -13.80
CA LEU A 160 -8.55 5.24 -14.45
C LEU A 160 -8.34 5.42 -15.96
N GLY A 161 -7.10 5.63 -16.40
CA GLY A 161 -6.77 5.88 -17.81
C GLY A 161 -7.23 4.76 -18.75
N PRO A 162 -6.92 3.47 -18.47
CA PRO A 162 -7.42 2.36 -19.25
C PRO A 162 -8.96 2.26 -19.28
N ILE A 163 -9.62 2.51 -18.14
CA ILE A 163 -11.08 2.41 -18.04
C ILE A 163 -11.76 3.54 -18.83
N ARG A 164 -11.23 4.77 -18.78
CA ARG A 164 -11.73 5.92 -19.55
C ARG A 164 -11.65 5.70 -21.06
N LYS A 165 -10.71 4.88 -21.54
CA LYS A 165 -10.61 4.50 -22.96
C LYS A 165 -11.75 3.56 -23.39
N LEU A 166 -12.26 2.74 -22.46
CA LEU A 166 -13.35 1.80 -22.72
C LEU A 166 -14.72 2.42 -22.49
N LEU A 167 -14.85 3.27 -21.46
CA LEU A 167 -16.07 3.94 -21.05
C LEU A 167 -15.83 5.45 -21.01
N PRO A 168 -15.90 6.14 -22.17
CA PRO A 168 -15.78 7.59 -22.19
C PRO A 168 -16.90 8.24 -21.36
N PRO A 169 -16.70 9.47 -20.86
CA PRO A 169 -17.67 10.15 -20.00
C PRO A 169 -19.05 10.25 -20.67
N LEU A 170 -20.08 9.77 -19.99
CA LEU A 170 -21.47 9.85 -20.47
C LEU A 170 -22.12 11.10 -19.89
N GLY A 171 -22.49 12.04 -20.76
CA GLY A 171 -23.20 13.27 -20.35
C GLY A 171 -22.41 14.17 -19.40
N GLY A 172 -21.07 14.16 -19.47
CA GLY A 172 -20.19 14.97 -18.62
C GLY A 172 -19.87 14.36 -17.25
N PHE A 173 -20.47 13.22 -16.89
CA PHE A 173 -20.14 12.48 -15.67
C PHE A 173 -19.09 11.39 -15.95
N ASP A 174 -17.97 11.42 -15.22
CA ASP A 174 -16.95 10.37 -15.28
C ASP A 174 -17.34 9.21 -14.36
N LEU A 175 -17.87 8.13 -14.94
CA LEU A 175 -18.20 6.89 -14.22
C LEU A 175 -16.99 5.97 -14.00
N SER A 176 -15.83 6.29 -14.58
CA SER A 176 -14.62 5.47 -14.48
C SER A 176 -14.21 5.16 -13.03
N PRO A 177 -14.32 6.09 -12.05
CA PRO A 177 -14.01 5.78 -10.65
C PRO A 177 -14.88 4.69 -10.04
N LEU A 178 -16.16 4.59 -10.44
CA LEU A 178 -17.05 3.53 -9.94
C LEU A 178 -16.58 2.16 -10.44
N PHE A 179 -16.30 2.04 -11.74
CA PHE A 179 -15.80 0.79 -12.30
C PHE A 179 -14.39 0.46 -11.81
N ALA A 180 -13.51 1.46 -11.67
CA ALA A 180 -12.16 1.30 -11.13
C ALA A 180 -12.17 0.74 -9.72
N SER A 181 -12.98 1.34 -8.83
CA SER A 181 -13.10 0.88 -7.45
C SER A 181 -13.64 -0.56 -7.38
N LEU A 182 -14.67 -0.89 -8.16
CA LEU A 182 -15.21 -2.24 -8.24
C LEU A 182 -14.17 -3.25 -8.74
N LEU A 183 -13.44 -2.94 -9.83
CA LEU A 183 -12.40 -3.82 -10.36
C LEU A 183 -11.25 -4.03 -9.38
N ILE A 184 -10.83 -2.98 -8.66
CA ILE A 184 -9.79 -3.10 -7.62
C ILE A 184 -10.28 -3.99 -6.47
N LEU A 185 -11.53 -3.84 -6.03
CA LEU A 185 -12.11 -4.67 -4.97
C LEU A 185 -12.16 -6.14 -5.39
N VAL A 186 -12.65 -6.42 -6.60
CA VAL A 186 -12.68 -7.77 -7.18
C VAL A 186 -11.25 -8.32 -7.30
N ALA A 187 -10.30 -7.54 -7.79
CA ALA A 187 -8.90 -7.95 -7.87
C ALA A 187 -8.32 -8.29 -6.49
N LYS A 188 -8.64 -7.50 -5.46
CA LYS A 188 -8.21 -7.77 -4.09
C LYS A 188 -8.80 -9.09 -3.57
N MET A 189 -10.07 -9.37 -3.87
CA MET A 189 -10.75 -10.62 -3.50
C MET A 189 -10.26 -11.84 -4.29
N LEU A 190 -9.76 -11.68 -5.51
CA LEU A 190 -9.29 -12.80 -6.33
C LEU A 190 -7.79 -13.07 -6.17
N ILE A 191 -6.97 -12.04 -5.96
CA ILE A 191 -5.51 -12.15 -5.97
C ILE A 191 -4.95 -12.44 -4.58
N VAL A 192 -5.45 -11.75 -3.55
CA VAL A 192 -4.85 -11.83 -2.21
C VAL A 192 -5.09 -13.19 -1.54
N PRO A 193 -6.32 -13.75 -1.51
CA PRO A 193 -6.57 -14.99 -0.79
C PRO A 193 -5.71 -16.18 -1.25
N PRO A 194 -5.56 -16.47 -2.56
CA PRO A 194 -4.71 -17.57 -3.00
C PRO A 194 -3.27 -17.46 -2.48
N ILE A 195 -2.70 -16.26 -2.47
CA ILE A 195 -1.33 -16.03 -1.98
C ILE A 195 -1.26 -16.27 -0.47
N VAL A 196 -2.25 -15.82 0.29
CA VAL A 196 -2.33 -16.12 1.73
C VAL A 196 -2.45 -17.63 1.95
N TYR A 197 -3.28 -18.35 1.19
CA TYR A 197 -3.39 -19.79 1.34
C TYR A 197 -2.08 -20.52 1.03
N LEU A 198 -1.28 -20.05 0.07
CA LEU A 198 0.04 -20.62 -0.21
C LEU A 198 1.01 -20.47 0.97
N GLY A 199 0.88 -19.42 1.79
CA GLY A 199 1.73 -19.20 2.97
C GLY A 199 1.36 -20.05 4.19
N ASN A 200 0.25 -20.80 4.13
CA ASN A 200 -0.17 -21.71 5.20
C ASN A 200 0.58 -23.07 5.18
N PHE A 201 1.22 -23.41 4.06
CA PHE A 201 1.97 -24.64 3.87
C PHE A 201 3.46 -24.44 4.21
#